data_AF-A0A5S9ISE5-F1
#
_entry.id   AF-A0A5S9ISE5-F1
#
_cell.length_a   1.000
_cell.length_b   1.000
_cell.length_c   1.000
_cell.angle_alpha   90.00
_cell.angle_beta   90.00
_cell.angle_gamma   90.00
#
_symmetry.space_group_name_H-M   'P 1'
#
loop_
_entity.id
_entity.type
_entity.pdbx_description
1 polymer ?
#
loop_
_entity_poly.entity_id
_entity_poly.type
_entity_poly.pdbx_seq_one_letter_code
_entity_poly.pdbx_strand_id
1 'polypeptide(L)'
;MGGGYYSHDVAMEARSTNRDVFSYAGYSTDSSAATARRTVHVKLNPYRQIRECMNTTPIVVALDVTRSRGDDSKIMYEKLPMFIGQIEMKGYVEGAAISFAAIGDASSGDSAPLQVGQFEADNRLDEVLSYFWLEEGGGGSGQESYELAAYYYARRSVLECQKQGRKGYFFFIGDEGFYPKVSKQQVKEILGVNIKDDIDSAKIFAELHKKYHVFFIYPQKSWQERKADIDAEIQQRVEAAGGQYKNVDIRASLIWNNRNDLDLHVIAPSGEEIYYGHKHSRCNGWLDVDMNVQGESLKPVENIRWAKGKAPKGKYKVFVQNYQFHGKKAPTEFRVEVEVAGEVMHFDGIVSPNGEVGGRSDVTVYEFDFDPDKPRVNEVKEEDESLYNNYHDDVIMDQWKSVLSPENILRIEDPHAIIDVMLGALSIVSGTNDLDEFLVDMKGRGQTAPRIEQTKEALLQLAQNKKALVKVEAKLPAKKSGKKRRGRSKRL
;
A
#
# COMPACT_ATOMS: atom_id res chain seq x y z
N MET A 1 -21.45 14.18 -17.90
CA MET A 1 -21.83 13.47 -19.13
C MET A 1 -20.54 13.17 -19.88
N GLY A 2 -20.12 11.91 -19.92
CA GLY A 2 -18.91 11.46 -20.61
C GLY A 2 -19.33 10.71 -21.87
N GLY A 3 -18.99 11.28 -23.02
CA GLY A 3 -19.34 10.75 -24.34
C GLY A 3 -18.62 11.58 -25.39
N GLY A 4 -17.30 11.40 -25.49
CA GLY A 4 -16.49 11.95 -26.56
C GLY A 4 -16.00 10.82 -27.45
N TYR A 5 -16.29 10.89 -28.74
CA TYR A 5 -15.64 10.06 -29.76
C TYR A 5 -14.34 10.74 -30.21
N TYR A 6 -13.28 9.95 -30.34
CA TYR A 6 -11.93 10.36 -30.73
C TYR A 6 -11.89 10.92 -32.17
N SER A 7 -11.38 12.14 -32.34
CA SER A 7 -10.96 12.62 -33.66
C SER A 7 -9.54 12.13 -33.92
N HIS A 8 -9.43 11.12 -34.79
CA HIS A 8 -8.20 10.38 -35.10
C HIS A 8 -7.01 11.27 -35.53
N ASP A 9 -7.31 12.43 -36.10
CA ASP A 9 -6.31 13.26 -36.78
C ASP A 9 -5.51 14.17 -35.84
N VAL A 10 -6.14 14.71 -34.79
CA VAL A 10 -5.51 15.72 -33.91
C VAL A 10 -4.41 15.11 -33.02
N ALA A 11 -4.58 13.85 -32.63
CA ALA A 11 -3.62 13.15 -31.78
C ALA A 11 -2.42 12.60 -32.56
N MET A 12 -2.57 12.22 -33.83
CA MET A 12 -1.43 11.86 -34.68
C MET A 12 -0.59 13.08 -35.04
N GLU A 13 -1.22 14.22 -35.32
CA GLU A 13 -0.51 15.43 -35.74
C GLU A 13 0.31 16.04 -34.59
N ALA A 14 -0.21 16.02 -33.36
CA ALA A 14 0.55 16.40 -32.17
C ALA A 14 1.68 15.42 -31.79
N ARG A 15 1.61 14.15 -32.24
CA ARG A 15 2.56 13.08 -31.87
C ARG A 15 3.57 12.72 -32.97
N SER A 16 3.40 13.23 -34.19
CA SER A 16 4.30 12.93 -35.32
C SER A 16 5.48 13.88 -35.48
N THR A 17 5.48 15.02 -34.79
CA THR A 17 6.49 16.08 -34.95
C THR A 17 7.66 16.00 -33.97
N ASN A 18 7.56 15.23 -32.88
CA ASN A 18 8.66 14.99 -31.95
C ASN A 18 9.18 13.56 -32.12
N ARG A 19 10.40 13.42 -32.64
CA ARG A 19 11.11 12.12 -32.70
C ARG A 19 11.69 11.68 -31.36
N ASP A 20 11.53 12.48 -30.31
CA ASP A 20 11.84 12.17 -28.90
C ASP A 20 10.55 12.22 -28.06
N VAL A 21 9.75 11.15 -28.09
CA VAL A 21 8.36 11.09 -27.57
C VAL A 21 8.26 10.83 -26.06
N PHE A 22 9.37 10.71 -25.32
CA PHE A 22 9.34 10.36 -23.88
C PHE A 22 10.20 11.25 -22.98
N SER A 23 10.42 12.51 -23.35
CA SER A 23 10.80 13.51 -22.34
C SER A 23 9.52 14.11 -21.74
N TYR A 24 9.05 13.50 -20.66
CA TYR A 24 8.03 14.13 -19.83
C TYR A 24 8.63 15.38 -19.17
N ALA A 25 8.41 16.54 -19.78
CA ALA A 25 8.78 17.85 -19.24
C ALA A 25 7.76 18.38 -18.21
N GLY A 26 6.87 17.53 -17.68
CA GLY A 26 5.83 17.90 -16.72
C GLY A 26 6.15 17.58 -15.26
N TYR A 27 7.19 16.77 -14.96
CA TYR A 27 7.66 16.52 -13.57
C TYR A 27 8.75 17.52 -13.19
N SER A 28 9.15 18.39 -14.12
CA SER A 28 10.16 19.44 -13.94
C SER A 28 9.56 20.80 -13.51
N THR A 29 8.27 20.87 -13.19
CA THR A 29 7.67 22.10 -12.63
C THR A 29 7.31 21.89 -11.18
N ASP A 30 8.19 22.38 -10.33
CA ASP A 30 7.98 22.68 -8.91
C ASP A 30 7.55 21.51 -8.02
N SER A 31 8.53 20.72 -7.59
CA SER A 31 8.45 19.92 -6.36
C SER A 31 8.00 20.76 -5.14
N SER A 32 8.15 22.09 -5.21
CA SER A 32 7.65 23.09 -4.26
C SER A 32 6.12 23.28 -4.25
N ALA A 33 5.42 23.01 -5.37
CA ALA A 33 3.97 23.17 -5.47
C ALA A 33 3.19 21.93 -5.00
N ALA A 34 3.78 20.73 -5.19
CA ALA A 34 3.23 19.48 -4.66
C ALA A 34 3.36 19.40 -3.12
N THR A 35 4.47 19.86 -2.56
CA THR A 35 4.67 19.97 -1.09
C THR A 35 3.84 21.08 -0.44
N ALA A 36 3.35 22.06 -1.20
CA ALA A 36 2.51 23.15 -0.68
C ALA A 36 1.01 22.80 -0.57
N ARG A 37 0.56 21.69 -1.17
CA ARG A 37 -0.84 21.25 -1.07
C ARG A 37 -1.10 20.70 0.34
N ARG A 38 -2.13 21.22 1.01
CA ARG A 38 -2.54 20.79 2.36
C ARG A 38 -3.74 19.83 2.36
N THR A 39 -4.35 19.56 1.20
CA THR A 39 -5.58 18.77 1.06
C THR A 39 -5.65 18.08 -0.29
N VAL A 40 -6.34 16.92 -0.34
CA VAL A 40 -6.67 16.19 -1.59
C VAL A 40 -7.31 17.10 -2.63
N HIS A 41 -6.88 16.96 -3.88
CA HIS A 41 -7.46 17.70 -5.00
C HIS A 41 -8.95 17.36 -5.20
N VAL A 42 -9.79 18.36 -5.51
CA VAL A 42 -11.25 18.21 -5.60
C VAL A 42 -11.70 17.10 -6.57
N LYS A 43 -10.98 16.92 -7.69
CA LYS A 43 -11.27 15.87 -8.68
C LYS A 43 -10.94 14.45 -8.17
N LEU A 44 -10.08 14.32 -7.16
CA LEU A 44 -9.67 13.06 -6.57
C LEU A 44 -10.37 12.77 -5.22
N ASN A 45 -11.01 13.77 -4.62
CA ASN A 45 -11.66 13.64 -3.33
C ASN A 45 -12.84 12.63 -3.40
N PRO A 46 -12.83 11.55 -2.58
CA PRO A 46 -13.90 10.56 -2.57
C PRO A 46 -15.12 10.96 -1.73
N TYR A 47 -15.04 12.05 -0.94
CA TYR A 47 -16.07 12.45 0.02
C TYR A 47 -17.43 12.70 -0.65
N ARG A 48 -18.42 11.85 -0.32
CA ARG A 48 -19.78 11.83 -0.87
C ARG A 48 -19.85 11.68 -2.39
N GLN A 49 -18.74 11.35 -3.04
CA GLN A 49 -18.69 11.16 -4.49
C GLN A 49 -19.01 9.72 -4.87
N ILE A 50 -19.47 9.56 -6.11
CA ILE A 50 -19.65 8.27 -6.79
C ILE A 50 -18.82 8.35 -8.08
N ARG A 51 -18.12 7.29 -8.44
CA ARG A 51 -17.48 7.17 -9.76
C ARG A 51 -18.32 6.28 -10.66
N GLU A 52 -18.52 6.70 -11.89
CA GLU A 52 -19.38 6.01 -12.85
C GLU A 52 -18.56 5.68 -14.10
N CYS A 53 -18.71 4.44 -14.58
CA CYS A 53 -18.08 4.00 -15.81
C CYS A 53 -19.15 3.46 -16.76
N MET A 54 -19.32 4.16 -17.88
CA MET A 54 -20.25 3.78 -18.95
C MET A 54 -19.58 2.94 -20.05
N ASN A 55 -18.25 2.87 -20.02
CA ASN A 55 -17.46 2.14 -20.99
C ASN A 55 -17.61 0.62 -20.80
N THR A 56 -17.29 -0.12 -21.87
CA THR A 56 -17.42 -1.58 -21.88
C THR A 56 -16.45 -2.25 -20.92
N THR A 57 -15.25 -1.71 -20.74
CA THR A 57 -14.20 -2.32 -19.92
C THR A 57 -13.68 -1.35 -18.87
N PRO A 58 -14.30 -1.29 -17.69
CA PRO A 58 -13.77 -0.51 -16.57
C PRO A 58 -12.51 -1.18 -16.02
N ILE A 59 -11.44 -0.41 -15.85
CA ILE A 59 -10.18 -0.83 -15.24
C ILE A 59 -9.89 0.10 -14.06
N VAL A 60 -9.54 -0.47 -12.91
CA VAL A 60 -9.07 0.29 -11.75
C VAL A 60 -7.62 -0.07 -11.51
N VAL A 61 -6.79 0.95 -11.31
CA VAL A 61 -5.39 0.82 -10.92
C VAL A 61 -5.23 1.55 -9.58
N ALA A 62 -5.19 0.79 -8.50
CA ALA A 62 -5.09 1.30 -7.14
C ALA A 62 -3.65 1.11 -6.65
N LEU A 63 -2.97 2.24 -6.51
CA LEU A 63 -1.54 2.34 -6.21
C LEU A 63 -1.37 2.67 -4.75
N ASP A 64 -0.63 1.84 -4.05
CA ASP A 64 0.03 2.24 -2.81
C ASP A 64 1.01 3.40 -3.11
N VAL A 65 0.86 4.50 -2.36
CA VAL A 65 1.69 5.70 -2.50
C VAL A 65 2.48 6.02 -1.23
N THR A 66 2.63 5.08 -0.31
CA THR A 66 3.37 5.33 0.92
C THR A 66 4.88 5.27 0.71
N ARG A 67 5.61 5.68 1.76
CA ARG A 67 7.05 5.80 1.74
C ARG A 67 7.77 4.47 1.58
N SER A 68 7.19 3.37 2.05
CA SER A 68 7.73 2.03 1.83
C SER A 68 7.89 1.72 0.34
N ARG A 69 7.26 2.47 -0.57
CA ARG A 69 7.45 2.33 -2.02
C ARG A 69 8.44 3.30 -2.66
N GLY A 70 8.82 4.37 -1.98
CA GLY A 70 9.85 5.31 -2.45
C GLY A 70 9.75 5.72 -3.93
N ASP A 71 10.87 5.62 -4.66
CA ASP A 71 10.99 5.99 -6.07
C ASP A 71 10.19 5.11 -7.04
N ASP A 72 9.75 3.90 -6.63
CA ASP A 72 9.01 2.98 -7.49
C ASP A 72 7.63 3.54 -7.86
N SER A 73 6.98 4.22 -6.92
CA SER A 73 5.70 4.88 -7.18
C SER A 73 5.88 5.98 -8.23
N LYS A 74 6.94 6.79 -8.14
CA LYS A 74 7.24 7.84 -9.13
C LYS A 74 7.48 7.25 -10.52
N ILE A 75 8.31 6.20 -10.62
CA ILE A 75 8.58 5.47 -11.87
C ILE A 75 7.27 4.92 -12.47
N MET A 76 6.38 4.42 -11.63
CA MET A 76 5.10 3.91 -12.08
C MET A 76 4.24 5.03 -12.66
N TYR A 77 4.06 6.14 -11.94
CA TYR A 77 3.30 7.30 -12.42
C TYR A 77 3.84 7.84 -13.75
N GLU A 78 5.15 7.89 -13.93
CA GLU A 78 5.79 8.30 -15.19
C GLU A 78 5.45 7.38 -16.37
N LYS A 79 5.19 6.09 -16.11
CA LYS A 79 4.96 5.08 -17.16
C LYS A 79 3.50 4.75 -17.40
N LEU A 80 2.58 5.18 -16.54
CA LEU A 80 1.14 4.99 -16.73
C LEU A 80 0.61 5.49 -18.09
N PRO A 81 1.08 6.62 -18.66
CA PRO A 81 0.70 7.02 -20.02
C PRO A 81 1.05 5.98 -21.09
N MET A 82 2.17 5.26 -20.94
CA MET A 82 2.54 4.17 -21.86
C MET A 82 1.56 3.00 -21.80
N PHE A 83 1.10 2.64 -20.60
CA PHE A 83 0.10 1.58 -20.41
C PHE A 83 -1.20 1.90 -21.14
N ILE A 84 -1.69 3.13 -21.01
CA ILE A 84 -2.92 3.61 -21.67
C ILE A 84 -2.76 3.51 -23.19
N GLY A 85 -1.65 4.03 -23.73
CA GLY A 85 -1.35 3.95 -25.15
C GLY A 85 -1.28 2.51 -25.67
N GLN A 86 -0.72 1.58 -24.90
CA GLN A 86 -0.63 0.18 -25.29
C GLN A 86 -1.98 -0.55 -25.27
N ILE A 87 -2.87 -0.26 -24.32
CA ILE A 87 -4.23 -0.82 -24.32
C ILE A 87 -4.97 -0.44 -25.61
N GLU A 88 -4.94 0.85 -25.97
CA GLU A 88 -5.66 1.38 -27.12
C GLU A 88 -5.04 0.92 -28.45
N MET A 89 -3.72 1.04 -28.60
CA MET A 89 -3.03 0.71 -29.85
C MET A 89 -3.13 -0.76 -30.23
N LYS A 90 -3.19 -1.66 -29.25
CA LYS A 90 -3.19 -3.11 -29.49
C LYS A 90 -4.57 -3.73 -29.39
N GLY A 91 -5.56 -2.99 -28.87
CA GLY A 91 -6.92 -3.49 -28.69
C GLY A 91 -7.00 -4.71 -27.78
N TYR A 92 -6.11 -4.82 -26.76
CA TYR A 92 -6.15 -5.95 -25.81
C TYR A 92 -7.53 -6.07 -25.17
N VAL A 93 -8.18 -4.92 -24.91
CA VAL A 93 -9.56 -4.82 -24.47
C VAL A 93 -10.27 -3.66 -25.18
N GLU A 94 -11.52 -3.88 -25.60
CA GLU A 94 -12.32 -2.87 -26.27
C GLU A 94 -13.02 -1.94 -25.26
N GLY A 95 -13.03 -0.63 -25.57
CA GLY A 95 -13.68 0.41 -24.79
C GLY A 95 -13.21 0.43 -23.34
N ALA A 96 -11.89 0.48 -23.14
CA ALA A 96 -11.30 0.64 -21.82
C ALA A 96 -11.63 2.03 -21.25
N ALA A 97 -11.87 2.10 -19.95
CA ALA A 97 -11.79 3.34 -19.18
C ALA A 97 -11.10 3.04 -17.86
N ILE A 98 -10.15 3.88 -17.48
CA ILE A 98 -9.26 3.66 -16.36
C ILE A 98 -9.59 4.65 -15.25
N SER A 99 -9.71 4.16 -14.02
CA SER A 99 -9.77 4.96 -12.81
C SER A 99 -8.53 4.67 -11.98
N PHE A 100 -7.74 5.71 -11.73
CA PHE A 100 -6.61 5.63 -10.80
C PHE A 100 -7.08 5.89 -9.38
N ALA A 101 -6.50 5.16 -8.44
CA ALA A 101 -6.60 5.45 -7.03
C ALA A 101 -5.22 5.43 -6.38
N ALA A 102 -5.03 6.30 -5.39
CA ALA A 102 -3.86 6.28 -4.52
C ALA A 102 -4.31 5.90 -3.12
N ILE A 103 -3.62 4.92 -2.55
CA ILE A 103 -3.85 4.32 -1.25
C ILE A 103 -2.71 4.82 -0.35
N GLY A 104 -3.09 5.46 0.75
CA GLY A 104 -2.18 5.72 1.85
C GLY A 104 -2.72 5.03 3.10
N ASP A 105 -2.38 5.59 4.26
CA ASP A 105 -2.75 5.02 5.55
C ASP A 105 -3.72 5.91 6.35
N ALA A 106 -5.00 5.52 6.34
CA ALA A 106 -6.09 6.14 7.09
C ALA A 106 -5.97 5.98 8.61
N SER A 107 -5.14 5.06 9.09
CA SER A 107 -4.93 4.83 10.53
C SER A 107 -3.75 5.65 11.05
N SER A 108 -2.77 5.94 10.19
CA SER A 108 -1.56 6.71 10.54
C SER A 108 -1.69 8.21 10.31
N GLY A 109 -2.88 8.72 10.00
CA GLY A 109 -3.13 10.16 9.91
C GLY A 109 -2.58 10.84 8.67
N ASP A 110 -2.46 10.10 7.57
CA ASP A 110 -2.29 10.69 6.24
C ASP A 110 -3.42 11.70 5.97
N SER A 111 -3.07 12.80 5.29
CA SER A 111 -4.04 13.84 4.92
C SER A 111 -4.84 13.47 3.67
N ALA A 112 -4.35 12.49 2.91
CA ALA A 112 -4.95 11.94 1.69
C ALA A 112 -4.94 10.39 1.69
N PRO A 113 -5.51 9.73 2.72
CA PRO A 113 -5.39 8.27 2.87
C PRO A 113 -6.08 7.47 1.77
N LEU A 114 -6.99 8.11 1.02
CA LEU A 114 -7.56 7.57 -0.20
C LEU A 114 -7.88 8.70 -1.18
N GLN A 115 -7.35 8.57 -2.40
CA GLN A 115 -7.65 9.45 -3.52
C GLN A 115 -8.22 8.62 -4.67
N VAL A 116 -9.35 9.04 -5.24
CA VAL A 116 -10.05 8.27 -6.27
C VAL A 116 -10.40 9.13 -7.47
N GLY A 117 -9.71 8.88 -8.58
CA GLY A 117 -9.97 9.48 -9.88
C GLY A 117 -11.26 8.95 -10.52
N GLN A 118 -11.82 9.72 -11.44
CA GLN A 118 -12.93 9.25 -12.28
C GLN A 118 -12.43 8.22 -13.30
N PHE A 119 -13.34 7.39 -13.82
CA PHE A 119 -13.05 6.57 -15.00
C PHE A 119 -12.92 7.46 -16.23
N GLU A 120 -11.72 7.51 -16.80
CA GLU A 120 -11.44 8.27 -18.01
C GLU A 120 -10.89 7.36 -19.10
N ALA A 121 -11.15 7.72 -20.35
CA ALA A 121 -10.79 6.93 -21.54
C ALA A 121 -10.09 7.80 -22.61
N ASP A 122 -9.56 8.94 -22.20
CA ASP A 122 -8.93 9.92 -23.09
C ASP A 122 -7.78 10.65 -22.37
N ASN A 123 -7.26 11.70 -23.00
CA ASN A 123 -6.18 12.54 -22.50
C ASN A 123 -6.44 13.21 -21.14
N ARG A 124 -7.68 13.17 -20.62
CA ARG A 124 -7.98 13.62 -19.25
C ARG A 124 -7.31 12.74 -18.20
N LEU A 125 -6.87 11.52 -18.56
CA LEU A 125 -6.06 10.67 -17.68
C LEU A 125 -4.77 11.38 -17.26
N ASP A 126 -4.06 12.04 -18.18
CA ASP A 126 -2.83 12.77 -17.88
C ASP A 126 -3.09 13.94 -16.90
N GLU A 127 -4.20 14.64 -17.11
CA GLU A 127 -4.66 15.71 -16.20
C GLU A 127 -4.96 15.14 -14.80
N VAL A 128 -5.67 14.01 -14.73
CA VAL A 128 -6.01 13.34 -13.46
C VAL A 128 -4.77 12.87 -12.71
N LEU A 129 -3.77 12.31 -13.42
CA LEU A 129 -2.51 11.87 -12.84
C LEU A 129 -1.74 13.04 -12.20
N SER A 130 -1.75 14.22 -12.82
CA SER A 130 -1.09 15.43 -12.28
C SER A 130 -1.68 15.94 -10.94
N TYR A 131 -2.88 15.47 -10.57
CA TYR A 131 -3.53 15.89 -9.33
C TYR A 131 -3.19 15.01 -8.14
N PHE A 132 -2.61 13.83 -8.34
CA PHE A 132 -2.32 12.92 -7.24
C PHE A 132 -1.31 13.53 -6.28
N TRP A 133 -1.65 13.45 -5.01
CA TRP A 133 -0.74 13.82 -3.94
C TRP A 133 -0.04 12.55 -3.46
N LEU A 134 1.25 12.42 -3.78
CA LEU A 134 2.11 11.40 -3.20
C LEU A 134 2.51 11.90 -1.82
N GLU A 135 1.64 11.67 -0.84
CA GLU A 135 2.06 11.79 0.53
C GLU A 135 3.08 10.68 0.76
N GLU A 136 4.37 11.01 0.88
CA GLU A 136 5.42 10.09 1.34
C GLU A 136 5.22 9.74 2.84
N GLY A 137 3.95 9.53 3.21
CA GLY A 137 3.45 9.06 4.49
C GLY A 137 3.47 7.54 4.53
N GLY A 138 2.52 6.93 5.24
CA GLY A 138 2.63 5.53 5.67
C GLY A 138 2.82 5.38 7.17
N GLY A 139 2.48 4.19 7.65
CA GLY A 139 2.57 3.81 9.05
C GLY A 139 3.40 2.55 9.23
N GLY A 140 4.14 2.50 10.34
CA GLY A 140 4.87 1.30 10.76
C GLY A 140 4.00 0.08 11.13
N SER A 141 2.78 -0.10 10.62
CA SER A 141 1.92 -1.26 10.92
C SER A 141 2.12 -2.44 9.93
N GLY A 142 2.70 -2.18 8.76
CA GLY A 142 2.80 -3.13 7.66
C GLY A 142 1.45 -3.35 6.95
N GLN A 143 0.53 -2.40 7.12
CA GLN A 143 -0.80 -2.39 6.57
C GLN A 143 -1.20 -1.00 6.06
N GLU A 144 -1.91 -0.97 4.94
CA GLU A 144 -2.50 0.26 4.41
C GLU A 144 -3.99 0.13 4.11
N SER A 145 -4.59 1.24 3.67
CA SER A 145 -6.04 1.37 3.47
C SER A 145 -6.58 0.71 2.19
N TYR A 146 -6.03 -0.44 1.79
CA TYR A 146 -6.50 -1.22 0.65
C TYR A 146 -7.97 -1.63 0.81
N GLU A 147 -8.39 -1.95 2.03
CA GLU A 147 -9.78 -2.28 2.37
C GLU A 147 -10.73 -1.09 2.18
N LEU A 148 -10.25 0.14 2.41
CA LEU A 148 -11.03 1.35 2.18
C LEU A 148 -11.19 1.62 0.68
N ALA A 149 -10.13 1.41 -0.11
CA ALA A 149 -10.21 1.45 -1.57
C ALA A 149 -11.18 0.38 -2.10
N ALA A 150 -11.08 -0.86 -1.60
CA ALA A 150 -12.00 -1.95 -1.93
C ALA A 150 -13.45 -1.58 -1.58
N TYR A 151 -13.69 -0.98 -0.41
CA TYR A 151 -15.02 -0.52 0.01
C TYR A 151 -15.59 0.51 -0.97
N TYR A 152 -14.76 1.51 -1.32
CA TYR A 152 -15.18 2.56 -2.24
C TYR A 152 -15.58 1.98 -3.59
N TYR A 153 -14.75 1.17 -4.25
CA TYR A 153 -15.11 0.61 -5.55
C TYR A 153 -16.18 -0.49 -5.49
N ALA A 154 -16.31 -1.21 -4.38
CA ALA A 154 -17.41 -2.16 -4.21
C ALA A 154 -18.76 -1.42 -4.17
N ARG A 155 -18.87 -0.34 -3.39
CA ARG A 155 -20.17 0.28 -3.04
C ARG A 155 -20.43 1.68 -3.61
N ARG A 156 -19.40 2.37 -4.07
CA ARG A 156 -19.41 3.76 -4.53
C ARG A 156 -18.93 3.92 -5.98
N SER A 157 -18.70 2.82 -6.68
CA SER A 157 -18.61 2.84 -8.15
C SER A 157 -19.88 2.29 -8.80
N VAL A 158 -20.25 2.83 -9.96
CA VAL A 158 -21.35 2.31 -10.80
C VAL A 158 -20.74 1.90 -12.14
N LEU A 159 -20.92 0.64 -12.52
CA LEU A 159 -20.36 0.08 -13.75
C LEU A 159 -21.49 -0.38 -14.66
N GLU A 160 -21.56 0.18 -15.87
CA GLU A 160 -22.59 -0.20 -16.83
C GLU A 160 -22.43 -1.67 -17.28
N CYS A 161 -21.19 -2.15 -17.37
CA CYS A 161 -20.88 -3.53 -17.78
C CYS A 161 -21.53 -4.60 -16.88
N GLN A 162 -21.84 -4.28 -15.61
CA GLN A 162 -22.53 -5.18 -14.69
C GLN A 162 -23.95 -5.52 -15.14
N LYS A 163 -24.64 -4.61 -15.82
CA LYS A 163 -25.98 -4.88 -16.39
C LYS A 163 -25.93 -5.94 -17.49
N GLN A 164 -24.76 -6.14 -18.09
CA GLN A 164 -24.50 -7.16 -19.11
C GLN A 164 -23.88 -8.43 -18.51
N GLY A 165 -23.82 -8.55 -17.18
CA GLY A 165 -23.19 -9.68 -16.48
C GLY A 165 -21.66 -9.72 -16.61
N ARG A 166 -21.03 -8.62 -17.08
CA ARG A 166 -19.57 -8.51 -17.22
C ARG A 166 -18.97 -7.81 -16.01
N LYS A 167 -17.72 -8.16 -15.68
CA LYS A 167 -16.94 -7.53 -14.61
C LYS A 167 -15.93 -6.54 -15.19
N GLY A 168 -15.57 -5.54 -14.40
CA GLY A 168 -14.37 -4.74 -14.67
C GLY A 168 -13.09 -5.47 -14.24
N TYR A 169 -11.96 -4.79 -14.33
CA TYR A 169 -10.67 -5.26 -13.85
C TYR A 169 -10.18 -4.34 -12.73
N PHE A 170 -9.56 -4.89 -11.71
CA PHE A 170 -9.06 -4.15 -10.56
C PHE A 170 -7.67 -4.66 -10.22
N PHE A 171 -6.69 -3.76 -10.26
CA PHE A 171 -5.31 -4.04 -9.90
C PHE A 171 -4.96 -3.24 -8.65
N PHE A 172 -4.72 -3.94 -7.54
CA PHE A 172 -3.96 -3.39 -6.44
C PHE A 172 -2.48 -3.55 -6.75
N ILE A 173 -1.68 -2.51 -6.53
CA ILE A 173 -0.23 -2.57 -6.62
C ILE A 173 0.33 -2.04 -5.31
N GLY A 174 1.14 -2.86 -4.65
CA GLY A 174 1.68 -2.53 -3.35
C GLY A 174 2.44 -3.68 -2.71
N ASP A 175 3.01 -3.43 -1.53
CA ASP A 175 3.92 -4.34 -0.84
C ASP A 175 3.59 -4.54 0.65
N GLU A 176 2.43 -4.05 1.07
CA GLU A 176 1.90 -4.19 2.43
C GLU A 176 0.58 -4.99 2.50
N GLY A 177 0.18 -5.30 3.72
CA GLY A 177 -1.11 -5.88 4.04
C GLY A 177 -2.26 -4.87 4.02
N PHE A 178 -3.48 -5.34 4.25
CA PHE A 178 -4.67 -4.49 4.38
C PHE A 178 -5.22 -4.52 5.81
N TYR A 179 -5.94 -3.49 6.24
CA TYR A 179 -6.55 -3.55 7.58
C TYR A 179 -7.68 -4.60 7.61
N PRO A 180 -7.79 -5.44 8.66
CA PRO A 180 -8.77 -6.54 8.72
C PRO A 180 -10.23 -6.06 8.79
N LYS A 181 -10.46 -4.79 9.12
CA LYS A 181 -11.78 -4.18 9.14
C LYS A 181 -11.77 -2.81 8.48
N VAL A 182 -12.80 -2.54 7.70
CA VAL A 182 -13.15 -1.19 7.25
C VAL A 182 -13.79 -0.44 8.43
N SER A 183 -13.10 0.57 8.95
CA SER A 183 -13.59 1.38 10.07
C SER A 183 -14.78 2.26 9.68
N LYS A 184 -15.83 2.21 10.49
CA LYS A 184 -16.98 3.12 10.38
C LYS A 184 -16.59 4.58 10.47
N GLN A 185 -15.61 4.89 11.33
CA GLN A 185 -15.15 6.26 11.51
C GLN A 185 -14.45 6.76 10.25
N GLN A 186 -13.50 5.99 9.70
CA GLN A 186 -12.79 6.32 8.46
C GLN A 186 -13.76 6.47 7.28
N VAL A 187 -14.74 5.58 7.14
CA VAL A 187 -15.77 5.70 6.09
C VAL A 187 -16.61 6.98 6.22
N LYS A 188 -16.90 7.41 7.45
CA LYS A 188 -17.64 8.66 7.69
C LYS A 188 -16.79 9.89 7.40
N GLU A 189 -15.54 9.89 7.85
CA GLU A 189 -14.63 11.03 7.74
C GLU A 189 -14.11 11.21 6.32
N ILE A 190 -13.64 10.13 5.68
CA ILE A 190 -12.99 10.16 4.37
C ILE A 190 -14.03 10.09 3.25
N LEU A 191 -15.05 9.23 3.38
CA LEU A 191 -16.04 9.00 2.30
C LEU A 191 -17.35 9.75 2.53
N GLY A 192 -17.58 10.32 3.71
CA GLY A 192 -18.80 11.05 4.02
C GLY A 192 -20.05 10.18 4.13
N VAL A 193 -19.88 8.87 4.37
CA VAL A 193 -20.96 7.88 4.43
C VAL A 193 -21.13 7.35 5.86
N ASN A 194 -22.37 7.30 6.34
CA ASN A 194 -22.66 6.70 7.64
C ASN A 194 -22.97 5.21 7.48
N ILE A 195 -22.15 4.35 8.08
CA ILE A 195 -22.42 2.90 8.22
C ILE A 195 -22.75 2.57 9.68
N LYS A 196 -23.40 1.42 9.91
CA LYS A 196 -23.85 1.04 11.26
C LYS A 196 -22.69 0.65 12.17
N ASP A 197 -21.83 -0.23 11.69
CA ASP A 197 -20.71 -0.83 12.42
C ASP A 197 -19.51 -1.00 11.48
N ASP A 198 -18.34 -1.28 12.05
CA ASP A 198 -17.14 -1.68 11.29
C ASP A 198 -17.44 -2.95 10.48
N ILE A 199 -16.83 -3.06 9.30
CA ILE A 199 -17.11 -4.17 8.37
C ILE A 199 -15.85 -4.99 8.19
N ASP A 200 -15.98 -6.31 8.31
CA ASP A 200 -14.90 -7.23 7.95
C ASP A 200 -14.44 -7.00 6.51
N SER A 201 -13.14 -6.79 6.32
CA SER A 201 -12.55 -6.50 5.01
C SER A 201 -12.77 -7.64 4.02
N ALA A 202 -12.76 -8.91 4.47
CA ALA A 202 -13.02 -10.06 3.59
C ALA A 202 -14.42 -9.99 2.96
N LYS A 203 -15.42 -9.48 3.69
CA LYS A 203 -16.76 -9.25 3.14
C LYS A 203 -16.75 -8.19 2.04
N ILE A 204 -15.95 -7.13 2.21
CA ILE A 204 -15.82 -6.07 1.23
C ILE A 204 -15.09 -6.54 -0.02
N PHE A 205 -13.99 -7.30 0.12
CA PHE A 205 -13.33 -7.93 -1.02
C PHE A 205 -14.26 -8.89 -1.77
N ALA A 206 -15.09 -9.67 -1.06
CA ALA A 206 -16.11 -10.52 -1.69
C ALA A 206 -17.17 -9.71 -2.47
N GLU A 207 -17.51 -8.50 -2.02
CA GLU A 207 -18.37 -7.57 -2.78
C GLU A 207 -17.63 -6.99 -4.00
N LEU A 208 -16.36 -6.64 -3.86
CA LEU A 208 -15.51 -6.16 -4.96
C LEU A 208 -15.40 -7.21 -6.07
N HIS A 209 -15.17 -8.48 -5.72
CA HIS A 209 -15.12 -9.63 -6.64
C HIS A 209 -16.40 -9.84 -7.44
N LYS A 210 -17.56 -9.37 -6.98
CA LYS A 210 -18.79 -9.42 -7.79
C LYS A 210 -18.74 -8.46 -8.97
N LYS A 211 -18.02 -7.35 -8.81
CA LYS A 211 -17.94 -6.25 -9.79
C LYS A 211 -16.69 -6.29 -10.65
N TYR A 212 -15.59 -6.83 -10.13
CA TYR A 212 -14.29 -6.83 -10.78
C TYR A 212 -13.61 -8.20 -10.75
N HIS A 213 -12.76 -8.46 -11.73
CA HIS A 213 -11.63 -9.38 -11.62
C HIS A 213 -10.52 -8.66 -10.85
N VAL A 214 -10.23 -9.12 -9.64
CA VAL A 214 -9.33 -8.44 -8.71
C VAL A 214 -7.98 -9.15 -8.69
N PHE A 215 -6.91 -8.38 -8.87
CA PHE A 215 -5.51 -8.81 -8.84
C PHE A 215 -4.75 -7.97 -7.83
N PHE A 216 -3.72 -8.59 -7.24
CA PHE A 216 -2.72 -7.90 -6.43
C PHE A 216 -1.36 -8.12 -7.10
N ILE A 217 -0.71 -7.04 -7.50
CA ILE A 217 0.65 -7.05 -8.05
C ILE A 217 1.58 -6.71 -6.90
N TYR A 218 2.49 -7.63 -6.61
CA TYR A 218 3.42 -7.53 -5.48
C TYR A 218 4.85 -7.39 -5.96
N PRO A 219 5.41 -6.17 -5.93
CA PRO A 219 6.83 -5.94 -6.15
C PRO A 219 7.62 -6.48 -4.97
N GLN A 220 8.45 -7.47 -5.23
CA GLN A 220 9.32 -8.08 -4.25
C GLN A 220 10.50 -7.14 -3.99
N LYS A 221 10.64 -6.72 -2.75
CA LYS A 221 11.83 -6.04 -2.26
C LYS A 221 12.71 -7.02 -1.52
N SER A 222 14.02 -6.86 -1.66
CA SER A 222 14.96 -7.57 -0.79
C SER A 222 14.75 -7.12 0.67
N TRP A 223 15.10 -7.99 1.60
CA TRP A 223 15.00 -7.69 3.03
C TRP A 223 15.85 -6.47 3.44
N GLN A 224 16.97 -6.24 2.75
CA GLN A 224 17.83 -5.08 2.95
C GLN A 224 17.14 -3.77 2.55
N GLU A 225 16.38 -3.77 1.44
CA GLU A 225 15.61 -2.60 0.99
C GLU A 225 14.45 -2.31 1.95
N ARG A 226 13.73 -3.33 2.42
CA ARG A 226 12.67 -3.14 3.43
C ARG A 226 13.19 -2.56 4.74
N LYS A 227 14.33 -3.08 5.23
CA LYS A 227 14.99 -2.55 6.43
C LYS A 227 15.34 -1.08 6.25
N ALA A 228 15.92 -0.71 5.10
CA ALA A 228 16.26 0.68 4.80
C ALA A 228 15.03 1.60 4.79
N ASP A 229 13.89 1.14 4.28
CA ASP A 229 12.64 1.92 4.26
C ASP A 229 12.09 2.16 5.68
N ILE A 230 12.15 1.14 6.55
CA ILE A 230 11.73 1.24 7.96
C ILE A 230 12.66 2.18 8.76
N ASP A 231 13.97 1.99 8.65
CA ASP A 231 14.98 2.86 9.29
C ASP A 231 14.78 4.32 8.86
N ALA A 232 14.47 4.53 7.57
CA ALA A 232 14.26 5.86 7.02
C ALA A 232 12.99 6.55 7.58
N GLU A 233 11.93 5.80 7.92
CA GLU A 233 10.73 6.34 8.56
C GLU A 233 11.03 6.91 9.95
N ILE A 234 11.63 6.10 10.82
CA ILE A 234 11.97 6.51 12.19
C ILE A 234 12.94 7.69 12.14
N GLN A 235 13.98 7.62 11.28
CA GLN A 235 14.91 8.72 11.10
C GLN A 235 14.19 10.03 10.75
N GLN A 236 13.29 10.01 9.77
CA GLN A 236 12.58 11.21 9.35
C GLN A 236 11.71 11.76 10.47
N ARG A 237 10.96 10.92 11.20
CA ARG A 237 10.10 11.40 12.30
C ARG A 237 10.95 12.04 13.39
N VAL A 238 12.05 11.40 13.80
CA VAL A 238 12.99 11.93 14.81
C VAL A 238 13.57 13.27 14.35
N GLU A 239 14.14 13.34 13.14
CA GLU A 239 14.76 14.56 12.62
C GLU A 239 13.75 15.70 12.39
N ALA A 240 12.54 15.39 11.91
CA ALA A 240 11.47 16.36 11.73
C ALA A 240 10.96 16.93 13.07
N ALA A 241 10.99 16.13 14.13
CA ALA A 241 10.68 16.57 15.49
C ALA A 241 11.86 17.29 16.19
N GLY A 242 13.01 17.40 15.53
CA GLY A 242 14.21 18.09 16.03
C GLY A 242 15.16 17.21 16.86
N GLY A 243 14.94 15.89 16.90
CA GLY A 243 15.77 14.93 17.60
C GLY A 243 17.06 14.55 16.90
N GLN A 244 17.99 13.96 17.64
CA GLN A 244 19.25 13.47 17.10
C GLN A 244 19.18 11.96 16.82
N TYR A 245 19.14 11.60 15.53
CA TYR A 245 19.19 10.20 15.09
C TYR A 245 20.62 9.65 14.98
N LYS A 246 21.54 10.42 14.37
CA LYS A 246 22.91 9.98 14.04
C LYS A 246 23.93 10.38 15.10
N ASN A 247 25.13 9.80 15.02
CA ASN A 247 26.27 10.09 15.90
C ASN A 247 25.98 9.80 17.39
N VAL A 248 25.41 8.64 17.65
CA VAL A 248 25.04 8.14 18.98
C VAL A 248 25.85 6.90 19.34
N ASP A 249 26.01 6.63 20.63
CA ASP A 249 26.46 5.32 21.12
C ASP A 249 25.27 4.38 21.30
N ILE A 250 24.17 4.93 21.83
CA ILE A 250 22.92 4.23 22.09
C ILE A 250 21.78 5.17 21.70
N ARG A 251 20.76 4.63 21.03
CA ARG A 251 19.50 5.32 20.77
C ARG A 251 18.35 4.34 20.90
N ALA A 252 17.25 4.79 21.47
CA ALA A 252 15.96 4.13 21.40
C ALA A 252 14.97 5.14 20.83
N SER A 253 14.30 4.81 19.73
CA SER A 253 13.27 5.65 19.14
C SER A 253 11.97 4.87 19.05
N LEU A 254 10.90 5.44 19.59
CA LEU A 254 9.56 4.87 19.63
C LEU A 254 8.69 5.59 18.60
N ILE A 255 7.95 4.85 17.78
CA ILE A 255 6.91 5.40 16.88
C ILE A 255 5.59 4.64 17.07
N TRP A 256 4.49 5.35 16.88
CA TRP A 256 3.14 4.77 16.85
C TRP A 256 2.23 5.61 15.94
N ASN A 257 1.02 5.11 15.72
CA ASN A 257 0.11 5.63 14.69
C ASN A 257 -1.28 5.98 15.26
N ASN A 258 -1.32 6.73 16.36
CA ASN A 258 -2.55 7.34 16.87
C ASN A 258 -2.24 8.54 17.79
N ARG A 259 -3.27 9.14 18.40
CA ARG A 259 -3.14 10.31 19.28
C ARG A 259 -2.80 9.99 20.73
N ASN A 260 -2.68 8.71 21.11
CA ASN A 260 -2.38 8.37 22.49
C ASN A 260 -0.97 8.84 22.85
N ASP A 261 -0.76 9.04 24.15
CA ASP A 261 0.49 9.51 24.73
C ASP A 261 1.25 8.29 25.23
N LEU A 262 2.16 7.78 24.37
CA LEU A 262 3.03 6.68 24.73
C LEU A 262 4.39 7.24 25.13
N ASP A 263 4.84 6.86 26.32
CA ASP A 263 6.12 7.25 26.85
C ASP A 263 7.16 6.15 26.58
N LEU A 264 8.32 6.56 26.10
CA LEU A 264 9.52 5.76 26.01
C LEU A 264 10.34 5.94 27.28
N HIS A 265 10.68 4.80 27.90
CA HIS A 265 11.48 4.77 29.12
C HIS A 265 12.78 4.01 28.90
N VAL A 266 13.88 4.56 29.41
CA VAL A 266 15.16 3.83 29.50
C VAL A 266 15.73 3.91 30.90
N ILE A 267 15.98 2.75 31.52
CA ILE A 267 16.75 2.64 32.76
C ILE A 267 18.23 2.50 32.39
N ALA A 268 19.03 3.47 32.82
CA ALA A 268 20.48 3.50 32.62
C ALA A 268 21.21 2.62 33.66
N PRO A 269 22.51 2.30 33.45
CA PRO A 269 23.29 1.48 34.38
C PRO A 269 23.39 2.02 35.81
N SER A 270 23.19 3.33 36.00
CA SER A 270 23.13 3.96 37.32
C SER A 270 21.86 3.62 38.10
N GLY A 271 20.85 3.03 37.46
CA GLY A 271 19.50 2.87 37.96
C GLY A 271 18.61 4.09 37.76
N GLU A 272 19.11 5.17 37.14
CA GLU A 272 18.27 6.31 36.76
C GLU A 272 17.37 5.95 35.57
N GLU A 273 16.11 6.33 35.69
CA GLU A 273 15.12 6.22 34.63
C GLU A 273 15.03 7.54 33.86
N ILE A 274 15.09 7.44 32.52
CA ILE A 274 14.87 8.56 31.60
C ILE A 274 13.48 8.38 31.01
N TYR A 275 12.64 9.40 31.19
CA TYR A 275 11.26 9.47 30.73
C TYR A 275 10.80 10.94 30.73
N TYR A 276 9.56 11.22 30.34
CA TYR A 276 8.99 12.57 30.29
C TYR A 276 9.32 13.45 31.52
N GLY A 277 9.16 12.90 32.73
CA GLY A 277 9.40 13.61 34.00
C GLY A 277 10.88 13.77 34.37
N HIS A 278 11.80 13.07 33.71
CA HIS A 278 13.23 13.12 33.94
C HIS A 278 14.02 12.94 32.63
N LYS A 279 13.96 13.96 31.77
CA LYS A 279 14.48 13.91 30.39
C LYS A 279 16.00 13.80 30.29
N HIS A 280 16.76 14.23 31.30
CA HIS A 280 18.22 14.20 31.30
C HIS A 280 18.75 13.39 32.47
N SER A 281 19.39 12.26 32.18
CA SER A 281 20.10 11.47 33.19
C SER A 281 21.51 12.02 33.43
N ARG A 282 22.02 11.82 34.65
CA ARG A 282 23.43 12.04 35.02
C ARG A 282 24.39 11.16 34.21
N CYS A 283 23.89 10.09 33.62
CA CYS A 283 24.60 9.20 32.70
C CYS A 283 24.66 9.73 31.26
N ASN A 284 24.38 11.03 31.02
CA ASN A 284 24.36 11.69 29.71
C ASN A 284 23.26 11.20 28.75
N GLY A 285 22.30 10.44 29.25
CA GLY A 285 21.13 10.03 28.46
C GLY A 285 20.14 11.17 28.37
N TRP A 286 19.49 11.32 27.21
CA TRP A 286 18.58 12.41 26.94
C TRP A 286 17.37 11.95 26.12
N LEU A 287 16.16 12.18 26.65
CA LEU A 287 14.91 12.21 25.89
C LEU A 287 14.84 13.53 25.10
N ASP A 288 15.29 13.51 23.85
CA ASP A 288 15.39 14.71 23.01
C ASP A 288 14.16 14.96 22.13
N VAL A 289 13.32 13.94 21.94
CA VAL A 289 11.99 14.05 21.32
C VAL A 289 10.96 13.36 22.20
N ASP A 290 9.85 14.06 22.38
CA ASP A 290 8.72 13.72 23.23
C ASP A 290 7.48 14.32 22.56
N MET A 291 6.55 13.49 22.09
CA MET A 291 5.41 13.90 21.28
C MET A 291 4.12 13.33 21.86
N ASN A 292 3.00 13.98 21.54
CA ASN A 292 1.64 13.59 21.93
C ASN A 292 1.23 13.80 23.38
N VAL A 293 1.97 14.64 24.12
CA VAL A 293 1.57 15.16 25.44
C VAL A 293 0.15 15.78 25.42
N GLN A 294 -0.29 16.31 24.27
CA GLN A 294 -1.65 16.83 24.08
C GLN A 294 -2.45 16.06 23.00
N GLY A 295 -1.93 14.94 22.53
CA GLY A 295 -2.48 14.14 21.44
C GLY A 295 -2.52 14.90 20.11
N GLU A 296 -1.53 15.73 19.83
CA GLU A 296 -1.47 16.64 18.69
C GLU A 296 -1.23 15.95 17.34
N SER A 297 -0.51 14.83 17.32
CA SER A 297 -0.08 14.10 16.12
C SER A 297 -0.72 12.71 16.02
N LEU A 298 -0.90 12.25 14.78
CA LEU A 298 -1.23 10.87 14.46
C LEU A 298 0.00 10.04 14.07
N LYS A 299 1.15 10.70 13.88
CA LYS A 299 2.47 10.10 13.64
C LYS A 299 3.49 10.55 14.68
N PRO A 300 3.24 10.34 15.97
CA PRO A 300 4.18 10.68 17.02
C PRO A 300 5.47 9.85 16.93
N VAL A 301 6.49 10.41 17.58
CA VAL A 301 7.78 9.77 17.81
C VAL A 301 8.32 10.22 19.17
N GLU A 302 9.02 9.33 19.86
CA GLU A 302 9.89 9.68 20.96
C GLU A 302 11.31 9.19 20.70
N ASN A 303 12.30 9.85 21.30
CA ASN A 303 13.69 9.51 21.12
C ASN A 303 14.51 9.71 22.39
N ILE A 304 15.08 8.62 22.92
CA ILE A 304 16.07 8.64 23.99
C ILE A 304 17.43 8.26 23.41
N ARG A 305 18.46 9.05 23.67
CA ARG A 305 19.80 8.78 23.13
C ARG A 305 20.94 9.11 24.08
N TRP A 306 22.11 8.56 23.74
CA TRP A 306 23.42 8.93 24.23
C TRP A 306 24.28 9.34 23.06
N ALA A 307 24.85 10.55 23.10
CA ALA A 307 25.78 11.00 22.06
C ALA A 307 27.00 10.06 21.98
N LYS A 308 27.65 10.01 20.83
CA LYS A 308 28.87 9.21 20.64
C LYS A 308 29.94 9.55 21.70
N GLY A 309 30.50 8.51 22.32
CA GLY A 309 31.47 8.60 23.42
C GLY A 309 30.88 9.06 24.77
N LYS A 310 29.57 8.97 24.99
CA LYS A 310 28.89 9.42 26.22
C LYS A 310 28.15 8.33 26.97
N ALA A 311 27.85 7.20 26.34
CA ALA A 311 27.13 6.11 27.00
C ALA A 311 28.05 5.41 28.04
N PRO A 312 27.62 5.28 29.30
CA PRO A 312 28.37 4.51 30.28
C PRO A 312 28.25 3.00 30.03
N LYS A 313 29.30 2.26 30.39
CA LYS A 313 29.27 0.81 30.42
C LYS A 313 28.24 0.28 31.42
N GLY A 314 27.49 -0.75 31.05
CA GLY A 314 26.62 -1.51 31.94
C GLY A 314 25.28 -1.88 31.31
N LYS A 315 24.33 -2.26 32.18
CA LYS A 315 23.02 -2.77 31.76
C LYS A 315 22.02 -1.65 31.54
N TYR A 316 21.30 -1.73 30.42
CA TYR A 316 20.21 -0.84 30.03
C TYR A 316 18.92 -1.64 29.92
N LYS A 317 17.79 -0.98 30.18
CA LYS A 317 16.46 -1.53 29.95
C LYS A 317 15.58 -0.50 29.24
N VAL A 318 15.05 -0.87 28.09
CA VAL A 318 14.11 -0.08 27.29
C VAL A 318 12.70 -0.66 27.46
N PHE A 319 11.73 0.19 27.75
CA PHE A 319 10.33 -0.20 27.84
C PHE A 319 9.40 0.93 27.42
N VAL A 320 8.18 0.57 27.02
CA VAL A 320 7.15 1.52 26.57
C VAL A 320 6.00 1.48 27.56
N GLN A 321 5.47 2.65 27.89
CA GLN A 321 4.33 2.82 28.77
C GLN A 321 3.25 3.62 28.04
N ASN A 322 1.97 3.27 28.25
CA ASN A 322 0.88 4.15 27.85
C ASN A 322 0.57 5.10 29.00
N TYR A 323 0.94 6.36 28.84
CA TYR A 323 0.66 7.39 29.82
C TYR A 323 -0.82 7.77 29.81
N GLN A 324 -1.33 8.12 28.62
CA GLN A 324 -2.70 8.61 28.47
C GLN A 324 -3.34 8.28 27.12
N PHE A 325 -4.61 7.86 27.18
CA PHE A 325 -5.47 7.81 25.99
C PHE A 325 -6.04 9.19 25.66
N HIS A 326 -5.77 9.71 24.46
CA HIS A 326 -6.45 10.90 23.91
C HIS A 326 -7.63 10.54 23.00
N GLY A 327 -7.81 9.25 22.69
CA GLY A 327 -8.91 8.73 21.89
C GLY A 327 -9.72 7.63 22.58
N LYS A 328 -10.23 6.69 21.77
CA LYS A 328 -10.89 5.48 22.28
C LYS A 328 -9.86 4.64 23.03
N LYS A 329 -10.24 4.12 24.21
CA LYS A 329 -9.45 3.12 24.94
C LYS A 329 -9.40 1.83 24.12
N ALA A 330 -8.34 1.68 23.35
CA ALA A 330 -8.09 0.55 22.46
C ALA A 330 -6.60 0.21 22.51
N PRO A 331 -6.21 -1.05 22.25
CA PRO A 331 -4.80 -1.42 22.15
C PRO A 331 -4.08 -0.50 21.17
N THR A 332 -2.87 -0.05 21.54
CA THR A 332 -2.03 0.76 20.65
C THR A 332 -0.83 -0.06 20.21
N GLU A 333 -0.71 -0.25 18.91
CA GLU A 333 0.47 -0.86 18.31
C GLU A 333 1.59 0.18 18.23
N PHE A 334 2.81 -0.24 18.53
CA PHE A 334 3.97 0.62 18.53
C PHE A 334 5.19 -0.14 17.98
N ARG A 335 6.19 0.62 17.54
CA ARG A 335 7.51 0.12 17.15
C ARG A 335 8.60 0.87 17.88
N VAL A 336 9.64 0.16 18.29
CA VAL A 336 10.86 0.72 18.84
C VAL A 336 12.06 0.27 18.03
N GLU A 337 12.91 1.21 17.65
CA GLU A 337 14.23 0.96 17.11
C GLU A 337 15.28 1.25 18.19
N VAL A 338 16.16 0.28 18.46
CA VAL A 338 17.27 0.43 19.40
C VAL A 338 18.58 0.27 18.66
N GLU A 339 19.37 1.33 18.61
CA GLU A 339 20.76 1.32 18.14
C GLU A 339 21.70 1.17 19.35
N VAL A 340 22.62 0.21 19.29
CA VAL A 340 23.67 -0.01 20.29
C VAL A 340 25.00 -0.18 19.58
N ALA A 341 25.94 0.75 19.78
CA ALA A 341 27.26 0.77 19.14
C ALA A 341 27.24 0.72 17.59
N GLY A 342 26.13 1.12 16.96
CA GLY A 342 25.91 1.05 15.51
C GLY A 342 25.19 -0.21 15.03
N GLU A 343 24.90 -1.17 15.92
CA GLU A 343 23.98 -2.28 15.64
C GLU A 343 22.55 -1.82 15.90
N VAL A 344 21.69 -1.92 14.88
CA VAL A 344 20.30 -1.45 14.93
C VAL A 344 19.37 -2.65 15.01
N MET A 345 18.54 -2.68 16.05
CA MET A 345 17.51 -3.69 16.31
C MET A 345 16.12 -3.04 16.31
N HIS A 346 15.10 -3.79 15.91
CA HIS A 346 13.71 -3.32 15.84
C HIS A 346 12.79 -4.22 16.64
N PHE A 347 11.77 -3.62 17.26
CA PHE A 347 10.82 -4.30 18.12
C PHE A 347 9.41 -3.76 17.88
N ASP A 348 8.47 -4.62 17.51
CA ASP A 348 7.04 -4.28 17.48
C ASP A 348 6.36 -4.74 18.78
N GLY A 349 5.33 -4.01 19.22
CA GLY A 349 4.58 -4.35 20.42
C GLY A 349 3.17 -3.78 20.43
N ILE A 350 2.33 -4.31 21.32
CA ILE A 350 0.99 -3.78 21.59
C ILE A 350 0.93 -3.39 23.05
N VAL A 351 0.64 -2.11 23.30
CA VAL A 351 0.45 -1.59 24.65
C VAL A 351 -1.04 -1.44 24.95
N SER A 352 -1.39 -1.67 26.21
CA SER A 352 -2.74 -1.50 26.75
C SER A 352 -3.86 -2.34 26.11
N PRO A 353 -3.67 -3.65 25.85
CA PRO A 353 -4.72 -4.52 25.31
C PRO A 353 -6.05 -4.50 26.09
N ASN A 354 -6.00 -4.24 27.40
CA ASN A 354 -7.19 -4.15 28.26
C ASN A 354 -7.51 -2.71 28.71
N GLY A 355 -6.91 -1.70 28.06
CA GLY A 355 -7.09 -0.28 28.39
C GLY A 355 -6.37 0.17 29.66
N GLU A 356 -5.31 -0.53 30.08
CA GLU A 356 -4.41 -0.13 31.14
C GLU A 356 -3.61 1.15 30.81
N VAL A 357 -3.12 1.82 31.85
CA VAL A 357 -2.26 3.03 31.77
C VAL A 357 -1.25 3.01 32.92
N GLY A 358 -0.18 3.78 32.80
CA GLY A 358 0.92 3.83 33.77
C GLY A 358 1.63 2.48 33.88
N GLY A 359 2.25 2.18 35.04
CA GLY A 359 3.07 0.98 35.23
C GLY A 359 2.41 -0.38 34.96
N ARG A 360 1.07 -0.43 34.88
CA ARG A 360 0.34 -1.66 34.49
C ARG A 360 0.37 -1.92 32.98
N SER A 361 0.71 -0.91 32.19
CA SER A 361 0.83 -0.95 30.74
C SER A 361 2.27 -1.19 30.26
N ASP A 362 3.24 -1.31 31.17
CA ASP A 362 4.65 -1.42 30.80
C ASP A 362 4.91 -2.65 29.93
N VAL A 363 5.45 -2.41 28.74
CA VAL A 363 5.94 -3.45 27.84
C VAL A 363 7.46 -3.33 27.77
N THR A 364 8.17 -4.29 28.36
CA THR A 364 9.64 -4.35 28.22
C THR A 364 9.99 -4.71 26.79
N VAL A 365 10.75 -3.83 26.14
CA VAL A 365 11.15 -3.97 24.74
C VAL A 365 12.47 -4.72 24.65
N TYR A 366 13.49 -4.23 25.36
CA TYR A 366 14.84 -4.78 25.25
C TYR A 366 15.68 -4.52 26.50
N GLU A 367 16.48 -5.51 26.88
CA GLU A 367 17.49 -5.39 27.94
C GLU A 367 18.85 -5.80 27.38
N PHE A 368 19.87 -4.95 27.53
CA PHE A 368 21.19 -5.19 26.96
C PHE A 368 22.32 -4.65 27.83
N ASP A 369 23.51 -5.22 27.64
CA ASP A 369 24.75 -4.74 28.26
C ASP A 369 25.60 -4.00 27.22
N PHE A 370 25.83 -2.71 27.45
CA PHE A 370 26.73 -1.91 26.62
C PHE A 370 28.14 -1.89 27.22
N ASP A 371 29.13 -2.12 26.36
CA ASP A 371 30.55 -2.04 26.72
C ASP A 371 31.30 -1.26 25.63
N PRO A 372 31.71 0.00 25.87
CA PRO A 372 32.36 0.82 24.85
C PRO A 372 33.73 0.27 24.43
N ASP A 373 34.32 -0.59 25.25
CA ASP A 373 35.65 -1.18 25.04
C ASP A 373 35.60 -2.53 24.32
N LYS A 374 34.41 -3.12 24.11
CA LYS A 374 34.30 -4.39 23.38
C LYS A 374 34.56 -4.15 21.89
N PRO A 375 35.47 -4.93 21.26
CA PRO A 375 35.68 -4.85 19.82
C PRO A 375 34.39 -5.29 19.11
N ARG A 376 33.97 -4.49 18.14
CA ARG A 376 32.76 -4.73 17.33
C ARG A 376 33.02 -5.90 16.41
N VAL A 377 32.29 -7.00 16.61
CA VAL A 377 32.30 -8.12 15.68
C VAL A 377 31.18 -7.84 14.68
N ASN A 378 31.52 -7.60 13.42
CA ASN A 378 30.54 -7.56 12.33
C ASN A 378 30.01 -8.98 12.04
N GLU A 379 29.42 -9.64 13.03
CA GLU A 379 28.68 -10.88 12.84
C GLU A 379 27.20 -10.52 12.85
N VAL A 380 26.63 -10.42 11.64
CA VAL A 380 25.18 -10.46 11.46
C VAL A 380 24.71 -11.79 12.03
N LYS A 381 24.11 -11.78 13.22
CA LYS A 381 23.50 -12.99 13.81
C LYS A 381 22.18 -13.28 13.10
N GLU A 382 21.99 -14.54 12.72
CA GLU A 382 20.79 -15.10 12.07
C GLU A 382 19.50 -15.04 12.92
N GLU A 383 19.47 -14.31 14.05
CA GLU A 383 18.31 -14.23 14.95
C GLU A 383 17.38 -13.01 14.67
N ASP A 384 17.68 -12.21 13.64
CA ASP A 384 16.95 -10.99 13.24
C ASP A 384 15.59 -11.26 12.52
N GLU A 385 15.32 -12.49 12.09
CA GLU A 385 14.15 -12.81 11.24
C GLU A 385 12.78 -12.75 11.97
N SER A 386 12.73 -12.97 13.29
CA SER A 386 11.44 -13.07 14.00
C SER A 386 10.78 -11.73 14.36
N LEU A 387 11.47 -10.61 14.14
CA LEU A 387 11.09 -9.28 14.64
C LEU A 387 10.37 -8.40 13.61
N TYR A 388 10.33 -8.82 12.34
CA TYR A 388 9.60 -8.15 11.26
C TYR A 388 8.43 -9.00 10.75
N ASN A 389 7.87 -9.87 11.60
CA ASN A 389 6.85 -10.84 11.17
C ASN A 389 5.71 -10.20 10.36
N ASN A 390 5.27 -8.98 10.71
CA ASN A 390 4.21 -8.28 9.99
C ASN A 390 4.60 -7.78 8.58
N TYR A 391 5.89 -7.63 8.30
CA TYR A 391 6.45 -7.26 6.99
C TYR A 391 7.05 -8.46 6.25
N HIS A 392 6.99 -9.65 6.86
CA HIS A 392 7.41 -10.86 6.19
C HIS A 392 6.49 -11.09 5.01
N ASP A 393 7.07 -11.33 3.83
CA ASP A 393 6.35 -11.64 2.61
C ASP A 393 5.24 -12.67 2.88
N ASP A 394 5.52 -13.68 3.72
CA ASP A 394 4.55 -14.72 4.04
C ASP A 394 3.30 -14.21 4.75
N VAL A 395 3.42 -13.26 5.69
CA VAL A 395 2.25 -12.71 6.42
C VAL A 395 1.40 -11.86 5.50
N ILE A 396 2.03 -10.96 4.73
CA ILE A 396 1.35 -10.15 3.71
C ILE A 396 0.66 -11.07 2.71
N MET A 397 1.38 -12.10 2.22
CA MET A 397 0.86 -13.05 1.26
C MET A 397 -0.29 -13.88 1.81
N ASP A 398 -0.21 -14.35 3.04
CA ASP A 398 -1.27 -15.14 3.67
C ASP A 398 -2.52 -14.27 3.91
N GLN A 399 -2.33 -13.00 4.23
CA GLN A 399 -3.43 -12.05 4.30
C GLN A 399 -4.09 -11.84 2.93
N TRP A 400 -3.32 -11.59 1.88
CA TRP A 400 -3.87 -11.44 0.52
C TRP A 400 -4.51 -12.74 0.00
N LYS A 401 -3.93 -13.91 0.28
CA LYS A 401 -4.52 -15.23 -0.05
C LYS A 401 -5.84 -15.48 0.67
N SER A 402 -6.10 -14.81 1.80
CA SER A 402 -7.38 -14.93 2.49
C SER A 402 -8.55 -14.30 1.72
N VAL A 403 -8.26 -13.35 0.81
CA VAL A 403 -9.28 -12.59 0.06
C VAL A 403 -9.13 -12.69 -1.46
N LEU A 404 -8.00 -13.14 -1.98
CA LEU A 404 -7.72 -13.39 -3.39
C LEU A 404 -7.29 -14.84 -3.60
N SER A 405 -7.68 -15.41 -4.74
CA SER A 405 -7.09 -16.69 -5.17
C SER A 405 -5.60 -16.51 -5.48
N PRO A 406 -4.73 -17.51 -5.17
CA PRO A 406 -3.28 -17.39 -5.37
C PRO A 406 -2.87 -16.98 -6.80
N GLU A 407 -3.61 -17.43 -7.82
CA GLU A 407 -3.34 -17.09 -9.21
C GLU A 407 -3.60 -15.62 -9.59
N ASN A 408 -4.27 -14.86 -8.71
CA ASN A 408 -4.49 -13.42 -8.87
C ASN A 408 -3.47 -12.58 -8.08
N ILE A 409 -2.52 -13.23 -7.39
CA ILE A 409 -1.39 -12.58 -6.72
C ILE A 409 -0.17 -12.68 -7.64
N LEU A 410 0.15 -11.58 -8.30
CA LEU A 410 1.14 -11.50 -9.38
C LEU A 410 2.44 -10.91 -8.82
N ARG A 411 3.40 -11.76 -8.49
CA ARG A 411 4.70 -11.35 -7.94
C ARG A 411 5.63 -10.88 -9.05
N ILE A 412 6.34 -9.78 -8.81
CA ILE A 412 7.35 -9.24 -9.73
C ILE A 412 8.59 -8.83 -8.93
N GLU A 413 9.77 -8.94 -9.49
CA GLU A 413 11.01 -8.47 -8.83
C GLU A 413 11.40 -7.07 -9.32
N ASP A 414 10.97 -6.67 -10.52
CA ASP A 414 11.27 -5.37 -11.09
C ASP A 414 9.97 -4.58 -11.32
N PRO A 415 9.78 -3.42 -10.66
CA PRO A 415 8.63 -2.55 -10.84
C PRO A 415 8.35 -2.16 -12.30
N HIS A 416 9.36 -2.18 -13.16
CA HIS A 416 9.17 -1.92 -14.59
C HIS A 416 8.31 -2.97 -15.29
N ALA A 417 8.09 -4.16 -14.70
CA ALA A 417 7.24 -5.22 -15.26
C ALA A 417 5.75 -5.04 -14.96
N ILE A 418 5.36 -4.12 -14.07
CA ILE A 418 3.97 -3.97 -13.64
C ILE A 418 3.03 -3.80 -14.84
N ILE A 419 3.40 -2.93 -15.79
CA ILE A 419 2.61 -2.65 -16.99
C ILE A 419 2.43 -3.91 -17.86
N ASP A 420 3.50 -4.67 -18.10
CA ASP A 420 3.43 -5.88 -18.91
C ASP A 420 2.61 -6.97 -18.22
N VAL A 421 2.72 -7.11 -16.89
CA VAL A 421 1.93 -8.05 -16.10
C VAL A 421 0.45 -7.67 -16.09
N MET A 422 0.11 -6.38 -15.96
CA MET A 422 -1.28 -5.91 -16.06
C MET A 422 -1.87 -6.19 -17.45
N LEU A 423 -1.14 -5.88 -18.52
CA LEU A 423 -1.57 -6.14 -19.90
C LEU A 423 -1.76 -7.63 -20.15
N GLY A 424 -0.85 -8.46 -19.65
CA GLY A 424 -0.95 -9.92 -19.77
C GLY A 424 -2.15 -10.48 -19.01
N ALA A 425 -2.38 -10.02 -17.77
CA ALA A 425 -3.55 -10.41 -16.99
C ALA A 425 -4.87 -10.00 -17.68
N LEU A 426 -4.94 -8.79 -18.22
CA LEU A 426 -6.08 -8.33 -19.03
C LEU A 426 -6.30 -9.25 -20.23
N SER A 427 -5.25 -9.51 -21.01
CA SER A 427 -5.28 -10.31 -22.23
C SER A 427 -5.70 -11.76 -21.99
N ILE A 428 -5.17 -12.38 -20.93
CA ILE A 428 -5.47 -13.79 -20.57
C ILE A 428 -6.92 -13.92 -20.08
N VAL A 429 -7.39 -12.97 -19.26
CA VAL A 429 -8.72 -13.07 -18.65
C VAL A 429 -9.82 -12.68 -19.64
N SER A 430 -9.58 -11.68 -20.49
CA SER A 430 -10.47 -11.35 -21.62
C SER A 430 -10.52 -12.48 -22.65
N GLY A 431 -9.47 -13.30 -22.74
CA GLY A 431 -9.32 -14.34 -23.74
C GLY A 431 -8.84 -13.81 -25.09
N THR A 432 -8.27 -12.60 -25.13
CA THR A 432 -7.72 -12.00 -26.36
C THR A 432 -6.48 -12.75 -26.83
N ASN A 433 -5.59 -13.10 -25.90
CA ASN A 433 -4.43 -13.95 -26.17
C ASN A 433 -4.24 -14.93 -25.03
N ASP A 434 -3.69 -16.10 -25.33
CA ASP A 434 -3.11 -16.95 -24.30
C ASP A 434 -1.71 -16.46 -23.88
N LEU A 435 -1.12 -17.10 -22.86
CA LEU A 435 0.18 -16.68 -22.34
C LEU A 435 1.28 -16.74 -23.40
N ASP A 436 1.31 -17.78 -24.24
CA ASP A 436 2.37 -17.95 -25.23
C ASP A 436 2.26 -16.88 -26.33
N GLU A 437 1.04 -16.61 -26.79
CA GLU A 437 0.73 -15.54 -27.74
C GLU A 437 1.11 -14.15 -27.18
N PHE A 438 0.81 -13.89 -25.91
CA PHE A 438 1.17 -12.64 -25.25
C PHE A 438 2.69 -12.44 -25.17
N LEU A 439 3.44 -13.48 -24.79
CA LEU A 439 4.91 -13.42 -24.70
C LEU A 439 5.56 -13.21 -26.08
N VAL A 440 4.97 -13.74 -27.14
CA VAL A 440 5.41 -13.47 -28.52
C VAL A 440 5.21 -11.98 -28.88
N ASP A 441 4.07 -11.38 -28.52
CA ASP A 441 3.87 -9.94 -28.73
C ASP A 441 4.86 -9.10 -27.89
N MET A 442 5.14 -9.47 -26.64
CA MET A 442 6.17 -8.79 -25.82
C MET A 442 7.53 -8.78 -26.53
N LYS A 443 7.94 -9.92 -27.08
CA LYS A 443 9.19 -10.02 -27.86
C LYS A 443 9.14 -9.14 -29.12
N GLY A 444 7.99 -9.10 -29.79
CA GLY A 444 7.77 -8.21 -30.94
C GLY A 444 7.85 -6.72 -30.60
N ARG A 445 7.55 -6.34 -29.36
CA ARG A 445 7.70 -4.96 -28.83
C ARG A 445 9.15 -4.62 -28.44
N GLY A 446 10.09 -5.56 -28.56
CA GLY A 446 11.49 -5.34 -28.20
C GLY A 446 11.74 -5.40 -26.68
N GLN A 447 10.83 -6.00 -25.91
CA GLN A 447 11.07 -6.22 -24.48
C GLN A 447 12.27 -7.15 -24.26
N THR A 448 13.01 -6.90 -23.18
CA THR A 448 14.21 -7.67 -22.86
C THR A 448 13.86 -9.11 -22.45
N ALA A 449 14.77 -10.06 -22.68
CA ALA A 449 14.54 -11.45 -22.29
C ALA A 449 14.26 -11.63 -20.78
N PRO A 450 14.95 -10.94 -19.85
CA PRO A 450 14.62 -10.99 -18.42
C PRO A 450 13.20 -10.50 -18.12
N ARG A 451 12.76 -9.39 -18.74
CA ARG A 451 11.40 -8.86 -18.58
C ARG A 451 10.34 -9.87 -19.01
N ILE A 452 10.57 -10.56 -20.13
CA ILE A 452 9.65 -11.56 -20.67
C ILE A 452 9.56 -12.77 -19.73
N GLU A 453 10.68 -13.28 -19.23
CA GLU A 453 10.66 -14.43 -18.33
C GLU A 453 9.97 -14.11 -16.99
N GLN A 454 10.27 -12.94 -16.40
CA GLN A 454 9.59 -12.49 -15.19
C GLN A 454 8.07 -12.34 -15.39
N THR A 455 7.65 -11.76 -16.52
CA THR A 455 6.22 -11.61 -16.84
C THR A 455 5.54 -12.97 -17.02
N LYS A 456 6.24 -13.93 -17.64
CA LYS A 456 5.77 -15.31 -17.80
C LYS A 456 5.59 -15.98 -16.44
N GLU A 457 6.56 -15.88 -15.54
CA GLU A 457 6.49 -16.46 -14.20
C GLU A 457 5.31 -15.88 -13.40
N ALA A 458 5.14 -14.56 -13.43
CA ALA A 458 4.04 -13.88 -12.74
C ALA A 458 2.65 -14.33 -13.24
N LEU A 459 2.50 -14.58 -14.54
CA LEU A 459 1.21 -14.88 -15.16
C LEU A 459 0.93 -16.39 -15.33
N LEU A 460 1.89 -17.25 -15.02
CA LEU A 460 1.80 -18.68 -15.32
C LEU A 460 0.61 -19.36 -14.64
N GLN A 461 0.42 -19.12 -13.34
CA GLN A 461 -0.67 -19.71 -12.56
C GLN A 461 -2.04 -19.21 -13.06
N LEU A 462 -2.14 -17.92 -13.37
CA LEU A 462 -3.35 -17.31 -13.94
C LEU A 462 -3.73 -17.98 -15.26
N ALA A 463 -2.76 -18.13 -16.17
CA ALA A 463 -2.95 -18.75 -17.47
C ALA A 463 -3.37 -20.22 -17.36
N GLN A 464 -2.74 -20.98 -16.45
CA GLN A 464 -3.07 -22.39 -16.21
C GLN A 464 -4.49 -22.56 -15.68
N ASN A 465 -4.90 -21.74 -14.70
CA ASN A 465 -6.25 -21.81 -14.15
C ASN A 465 -7.31 -21.43 -15.19
N LYS A 466 -7.06 -20.39 -16.00
CA LYS A 466 -7.95 -20.01 -17.11
C LYS A 466 -8.10 -21.14 -18.13
N LYS A 467 -7.00 -21.78 -18.54
CA LYS A 467 -7.01 -22.96 -19.43
C LYS A 467 -7.81 -24.12 -18.82
N ALA A 468 -7.77 -24.32 -17.49
CA ALA A 468 -8.55 -25.35 -16.80
C ALA A 468 -10.05 -25.04 -16.79
N LEU A 469 -10.45 -23.80 -16.48
CA LEU A 469 -11.87 -23.37 -16.47
C LEU A 469 -12.53 -23.52 -17.85
N VAL A 470 -11.84 -23.10 -18.92
CA VAL A 470 -12.33 -23.25 -20.30
C VAL A 470 -12.54 -24.73 -20.66
N LYS A 471 -11.64 -25.63 -20.22
CA LYS A 471 -11.79 -27.08 -20.43
C LYS A 471 -12.98 -27.67 -19.66
N VAL A 472 -13.30 -27.16 -18.49
CA VAL A 472 -14.46 -27.61 -17.69
C VAL A 472 -15.77 -27.15 -18.35
N GLU A 473 -15.84 -25.89 -18.78
CA GLU A 473 -17.00 -25.35 -19.51
C GLU A 473 -17.25 -26.10 -20.82
N ALA A 474 -16.20 -26.44 -21.57
CA ALA A 474 -16.30 -27.22 -22.80
C ALA A 474 -16.77 -28.68 -22.58
N LYS A 475 -16.63 -29.24 -21.37
CA LYS A 475 -17.03 -30.61 -21.01
C LYS A 475 -18.45 -30.71 -20.43
N LEU A 476 -19.10 -29.60 -20.08
CA LEU A 476 -20.48 -29.61 -19.61
C LEU A 476 -21.42 -29.88 -20.81
N PRO A 477 -22.25 -30.94 -20.79
CA PRO A 477 -23.15 -31.22 -21.91
C PRO A 477 -24.15 -30.08 -22.06
N ALA A 478 -24.23 -29.51 -23.27
CA ALA A 478 -25.20 -28.49 -23.62
C ALA A 478 -26.60 -28.92 -23.18
N LYS A 479 -27.26 -28.12 -22.33
CA LYS A 479 -28.66 -28.34 -21.92
C LYS A 479 -29.48 -28.52 -23.19
N LYS A 480 -29.96 -29.74 -23.44
CA LYS A 480 -30.90 -30.04 -24.52
C LYS A 480 -32.11 -29.14 -24.33
N SER A 481 -32.28 -28.19 -25.26
CA SER A 481 -33.49 -27.38 -25.35
C SER A 481 -34.69 -28.31 -25.45
N GLY A 482 -35.59 -28.19 -24.47
CA GLY A 482 -36.79 -29.02 -24.38
C GLY A 482 -37.62 -28.90 -25.66
N LYS A 483 -37.80 -30.02 -26.36
CA LYS A 483 -38.79 -30.14 -27.45
C LYS A 483 -40.15 -29.67 -26.93
N LYS A 484 -40.72 -28.63 -27.56
CA LYS A 484 -42.12 -28.23 -27.43
C LYS A 484 -43.03 -29.45 -27.65
N ARG A 485 -43.66 -29.97 -26.59
CA ARG A 485 -44.82 -30.86 -26.72
C ARG A 485 -46.01 -30.02 -27.20
N ARG A 486 -46.40 -30.21 -28.46
CA ARG A 486 -47.71 -29.76 -28.97
C ARG A 486 -48.81 -30.50 -28.20
N GLY A 487 -49.49 -29.79 -27.31
CA GLY A 487 -50.72 -30.27 -26.67
C GLY A 487 -51.86 -30.28 -27.69
N ARG A 488 -52.45 -31.46 -27.91
CA ARG A 488 -53.69 -31.64 -28.67
C ARG A 488 -54.85 -31.37 -27.71
N SER A 489 -55.55 -30.27 -27.91
CA SER A 489 -56.84 -30.00 -27.28
C SER A 489 -57.87 -31.03 -27.74
N LYS A 490 -58.46 -31.78 -26.81
CA LYS A 490 -59.72 -32.51 -27.00
C LYS A 490 -60.76 -31.78 -26.16
N ARG A 491 -61.78 -31.24 -26.83
CA ARG A 491 -63.04 -30.78 -26.23
C ARG A 491 -63.75 -31.99 -25.60
N LEU A 492 -64.23 -31.80 -24.37
CA LEU A 492 -65.50 -32.29 -23.85
C LEU A 492 -66.06 -31.21 -22.93
#